data_AF-A0A7J7INU5-F1
#
_entry.id   AF-A0A7J7INU5-F1
#
_cell.length_a   1.000
_cell.length_b   1.000
_cell.length_c   1.000
_cell.angle_alpha   90.00
_cell.angle_beta   90.00
_cell.angle_gamma   90.00
#
_symmetry.space_group_name_H-M   'P 1'
#
loop_
_entity.id
_entity.type
_entity.pdbx_description
1 polymer ?
#
loop_
_entity_poly.entity_id
_entity_poly.type
_entity_poly.pdbx_seq_one_letter_code
_entity_poly.pdbx_strand_id
1 'polypeptide(L)'
;MSLQHRSELKRNSGHGAALERLERRLVKAWEAEDGYLIEQLAGMIYDRLVRSEPTQASVVLEQNARRLAQAGKPAEAAELAIRLVRHWREIETRPFDLDRLQQIVLNPLQSQSGVEAARARAMVLEAALAWCRAASVAGTEPPKSQYALLDALVDAYVLCAEWPRAQYQVLCRGGPAERDLAFLDEQLGPHLGNEVERMLARTRFVLFYSLVGNHDAAQALAAAIQEKHPSAPLTNLTSFFVQVLDQSRNADANKRRALRSLVDELRRVYRWAFTLDPELSTLVDDILKARNM
;
A
#
# COMPACT_ATOMS: atom_id res chain seq x y z
N MET A 1 -44.92 34.46 20.88
CA MET A 1 -44.12 33.40 20.21
C MET A 1 -43.42 34.00 19.01
N SER A 2 -42.09 34.11 19.05
CA SER A 2 -41.31 34.87 18.07
C SER A 2 -41.18 34.13 16.72
N LEU A 3 -41.01 34.90 15.65
CA LEU A 3 -40.79 34.42 14.28
C LEU A 3 -39.56 33.50 14.13
N GLN A 4 -38.61 33.55 15.08
CA GLN A 4 -37.43 32.70 15.10
C GLN A 4 -37.75 31.22 15.32
N HIS A 5 -38.68 30.89 16.22
CA HIS A 5 -39.07 29.50 16.51
C HIS A 5 -39.87 28.85 15.36
N ARG A 6 -40.63 29.65 14.60
CA ARG A 6 -41.28 29.19 13.34
C ARG A 6 -40.28 28.96 12.20
N SER A 7 -39.13 29.61 12.21
CA SER A 7 -38.09 29.42 11.19
C SER A 7 -37.27 28.14 11.43
N GLU A 8 -37.04 27.77 12.69
CA GLU A 8 -36.31 26.55 13.07
C GLU A 8 -37.12 25.28 12.78
N LEU A 9 -38.44 25.29 13.06
CA LEU A 9 -39.34 24.19 12.73
C LEU A 9 -39.52 23.95 11.22
N LYS A 10 -39.48 25.01 10.40
CA LYS A 10 -39.51 24.89 8.92
C LYS A 10 -38.17 24.43 8.33
N ARG A 11 -37.04 24.77 8.96
CA ARG A 11 -35.71 24.29 8.53
C ARG A 11 -35.54 22.80 8.80
N ASN A 12 -36.09 22.31 9.91
CA ASN A 12 -36.04 20.90 10.28
C ASN A 12 -37.01 20.04 9.46
N SER A 13 -38.21 20.53 9.13
CA SER A 13 -39.15 19.78 8.28
C SER A 13 -38.76 19.73 6.80
N GLY A 14 -38.11 20.78 6.27
CA GLY A 14 -37.61 20.79 4.89
C GLY A 14 -36.39 19.89 4.66
N HIS A 15 -35.55 19.70 5.69
CA HIS A 15 -34.40 18.78 5.63
C HIS A 15 -34.85 17.32 5.61
N GLY A 16 -35.77 16.93 6.49
CA GLY A 16 -36.32 15.56 6.53
C GLY A 16 -36.96 15.15 5.19
N ALA A 17 -37.81 16.01 4.63
CA ALA A 17 -38.48 15.72 3.35
C ALA A 17 -37.52 15.60 2.15
N ALA A 18 -36.37 16.29 2.18
CA ALA A 18 -35.36 16.16 1.12
C ALA A 18 -34.55 14.87 1.25
N LEU A 19 -34.23 14.46 2.47
CA LEU A 19 -33.56 13.20 2.77
C LEU A 19 -34.43 12.00 2.39
N GLU A 20 -35.70 11.99 2.79
CA GLU A 20 -36.67 10.94 2.42
C GLU A 20 -36.85 10.78 0.91
N ARG A 21 -36.68 11.86 0.13
CA ARG A 21 -36.69 11.80 -1.33
C ARG A 21 -35.45 11.11 -1.89
N LEU A 22 -34.28 11.35 -1.30
CA LEU A 22 -33.04 10.69 -1.70
C LEU A 22 -33.09 9.21 -1.34
N GLU A 23 -33.55 8.85 -0.14
CA GLU A 23 -33.68 7.45 0.29
C GLU A 23 -34.64 6.67 -0.61
N ARG A 24 -35.79 7.24 -0.97
CA ARG A 24 -36.71 6.61 -1.94
C ARG A 24 -36.10 6.44 -3.32
N ARG A 25 -35.30 7.41 -3.78
CA ARG A 25 -34.58 7.28 -5.05
C ARG A 25 -33.48 6.23 -4.97
N LEU A 26 -32.81 6.09 -3.83
CA LEU A 26 -31.78 5.09 -3.60
C LEU A 26 -32.38 3.68 -3.65
N VAL A 27 -33.56 3.47 -3.05
CA VAL A 27 -34.30 2.20 -3.16
C VAL A 27 -34.61 1.87 -4.61
N LYS A 28 -35.12 2.85 -5.39
CA LYS A 28 -35.38 2.65 -6.83
C LYS A 28 -34.11 2.36 -7.64
N ALA A 29 -32.99 2.99 -7.30
CA ALA A 29 -31.71 2.72 -7.96
C ALA A 29 -31.23 1.29 -7.67
N TRP A 30 -31.46 0.78 -6.46
CA TRP A 30 -31.24 -0.62 -6.10
C TRP A 30 -32.15 -1.59 -6.85
N GLU A 31 -33.44 -1.26 -7.04
CA GLU A 31 -34.36 -2.04 -7.86
C GLU A 31 -33.93 -2.10 -9.34
N ALA A 32 -33.30 -1.03 -9.83
CA ALA A 32 -32.77 -0.93 -11.19
C ALA A 32 -31.32 -1.44 -11.34
N GLU A 33 -30.68 -1.86 -10.24
CA GLU A 33 -29.26 -2.28 -10.19
C GLU A 33 -28.26 -1.25 -10.77
N ASP A 34 -28.61 0.04 -10.71
CA ASP A 34 -27.78 1.15 -11.21
C ASP A 34 -26.70 1.52 -10.17
N GLY A 35 -25.57 0.82 -10.24
CA GLY A 35 -24.44 0.99 -9.32
C GLY A 35 -23.95 2.44 -9.19
N TYR A 36 -23.84 3.15 -10.32
CA TYR A 36 -23.38 4.54 -10.34
C TYR A 36 -24.37 5.45 -9.62
N LEU A 37 -25.66 5.32 -9.91
CA LEU A 37 -26.69 6.12 -9.25
C LEU A 37 -26.80 5.81 -7.75
N ILE A 38 -26.60 4.55 -7.36
CA ILE A 38 -26.54 4.11 -5.96
C ILE A 38 -25.40 4.84 -5.23
N GLU A 39 -24.18 4.82 -5.78
CA GLU A 39 -23.01 5.51 -5.21
C GLU A 39 -23.30 7.00 -5.02
N GLN A 40 -23.77 7.67 -6.07
CA GLN A 40 -24.06 9.09 -6.01
C GLN A 40 -25.13 9.44 -4.96
N LEU A 41 -26.21 8.67 -4.90
CA LEU A 41 -27.30 8.91 -3.95
C LEU A 41 -26.86 8.63 -2.51
N ALA A 42 -26.09 7.56 -2.27
CA ALA A 42 -25.52 7.27 -0.96
C ALA A 42 -24.57 8.40 -0.51
N GLY A 43 -23.72 8.91 -1.42
CA GLY A 43 -22.85 10.06 -1.17
C GLY A 43 -23.62 11.33 -0.83
N MET A 44 -24.68 11.65 -1.60
CA MET A 44 -25.55 12.80 -1.32
C MET A 44 -26.28 12.71 0.02
N ILE A 45 -26.70 11.50 0.42
CA ILE A 45 -27.31 11.27 1.73
C ILE A 45 -26.26 11.48 2.83
N TYR A 46 -25.07 10.91 2.66
CA TYR A 46 -23.96 11.10 3.58
C TYR A 46 -23.63 12.59 3.79
N ASP A 47 -23.48 13.36 2.72
CA ASP A 47 -23.09 14.78 2.79
C ASP A 47 -24.12 15.63 3.56
N ARG A 48 -25.39 15.23 3.53
CA ARG A 48 -26.46 15.88 4.32
C ARG A 48 -26.43 15.49 5.79
N LEU A 49 -26.07 14.25 6.09
CA LEU A 49 -26.11 13.70 7.45
C LEU A 49 -24.83 13.97 8.24
N VAL A 50 -23.66 14.06 7.60
CA VAL A 50 -22.35 14.06 8.28
C VAL A 50 -22.21 15.13 9.37
N ARG A 51 -22.86 16.28 9.20
CA ARG A 51 -22.78 17.40 10.15
C ARG A 51 -23.73 17.28 11.34
N SER A 52 -24.89 16.64 11.16
CA SER A 52 -25.94 16.55 12.19
C SER A 52 -26.01 15.18 12.85
N GLU A 53 -25.84 14.12 12.07
CA GLU A 53 -26.01 12.72 12.45
C GLU A 53 -24.83 11.89 11.89
N PRO A 54 -23.59 12.14 12.33
CA PRO A 54 -22.38 11.52 11.78
C PRO A 54 -22.44 9.98 11.82
N THR A 55 -22.94 9.41 12.92
CA THR A 55 -23.11 7.95 13.04
C THR A 55 -24.04 7.40 11.96
N GLN A 56 -25.17 8.06 11.69
CA GLN A 56 -26.11 7.61 10.65
C GLN A 56 -25.53 7.79 9.25
N ALA A 57 -24.76 8.86 9.01
CA ALA A 57 -24.02 9.07 7.78
C ALA A 57 -23.05 7.89 7.49
N SER A 58 -22.33 7.42 8.52
CA SER A 58 -21.43 6.27 8.39
C SER A 58 -22.15 4.97 8.02
N VAL A 59 -23.34 4.74 8.60
CA VAL A 59 -24.15 3.55 8.33
C VAL A 59 -24.61 3.51 6.87
N VAL A 60 -24.98 4.67 6.30
CA VAL A 60 -25.36 4.77 4.89
C VAL A 60 -24.21 4.34 3.98
N LEU A 61 -22.99 4.83 4.24
CA LEU A 61 -21.81 4.44 3.47
C LEU A 61 -21.48 2.95 3.65
N GLU A 62 -21.48 2.47 4.89
CA GLU A 62 -21.16 1.07 5.22
C GLU A 62 -22.12 0.09 4.52
N GLN A 63 -23.43 0.30 4.65
CA GLN A 63 -24.44 -0.58 4.05
C GLN A 63 -24.36 -0.59 2.52
N ASN A 64 -24.22 0.59 1.89
CA ASN A 64 -24.20 0.66 0.43
C ASN A 64 -22.87 0.18 -0.15
N ALA A 65 -21.72 0.46 0.47
CA ALA A 65 -20.43 -0.06 0.03
C ALA A 65 -20.42 -1.60 0.06
N ARG A 66 -20.92 -2.19 1.15
CA ARG A 66 -21.04 -3.65 1.29
C ARG A 66 -21.94 -4.24 0.22
N ARG A 67 -23.14 -3.68 0.03
CA ARG A 67 -24.09 -4.19 -0.97
C ARG A 67 -23.56 -4.05 -2.39
N LEU A 68 -22.89 -2.95 -2.72
CA LEU A 68 -22.28 -2.75 -4.05
C LEU A 68 -21.17 -3.76 -4.29
N ALA A 69 -20.32 -4.02 -3.29
CA ALA A 69 -19.29 -5.04 -3.41
C ALA A 69 -19.93 -6.42 -3.63
N GLN A 70 -20.94 -6.79 -2.84
CA GLN A 70 -21.66 -8.06 -3.02
C GLN A 70 -22.38 -8.18 -4.37
N ALA A 71 -22.82 -7.06 -4.95
CA ALA A 71 -23.51 -7.00 -6.24
C ALA A 71 -22.56 -6.98 -7.45
N GLY A 72 -21.24 -7.11 -7.25
CA GLY A 72 -20.27 -7.08 -8.34
C GLY A 72 -20.05 -5.69 -8.94
N LYS A 73 -20.18 -4.63 -8.13
CA LYS A 73 -19.93 -3.22 -8.50
C LYS A 73 -18.68 -2.70 -7.77
N PRO A 74 -17.47 -3.16 -8.15
CA PRO A 74 -16.28 -2.97 -7.33
C PRO A 74 -15.82 -1.51 -7.25
N ALA A 75 -15.90 -0.76 -8.34
CA ALA A 75 -15.45 0.64 -8.38
C ALA A 75 -16.31 1.53 -7.46
N GLU A 76 -17.63 1.38 -7.55
CA GLU A 76 -18.60 2.11 -6.76
C GLU A 76 -18.51 1.74 -5.28
N ALA A 77 -18.31 0.45 -4.97
CA ALA A 77 -18.06 0.00 -3.62
C ALA A 77 -16.79 0.62 -3.02
N ALA A 78 -15.71 0.69 -3.80
CA ALA A 78 -14.46 1.30 -3.36
C ALA A 78 -14.62 2.80 -3.07
N GLU A 79 -15.35 3.55 -3.88
CA GLU A 79 -15.58 4.98 -3.64
C GLU A 79 -16.31 5.25 -2.32
N LEU A 80 -17.40 4.52 -2.07
CA LEU A 80 -18.11 4.63 -0.80
C LEU A 80 -17.24 4.19 0.39
N ALA A 81 -16.44 3.13 0.23
CA ALA A 81 -15.53 2.66 1.26
C ALA A 81 -14.39 3.66 1.55
N ILE A 82 -13.81 4.31 0.54
CA ILE A 82 -12.80 5.36 0.74
C ILE A 82 -13.40 6.53 1.50
N ARG A 83 -14.63 6.94 1.16
CA ARG A 83 -15.35 7.99 1.89
C ARG A 83 -15.61 7.57 3.34
N LEU A 84 -15.97 6.31 3.58
CA LEU A 84 -16.18 5.74 4.92
C LEU A 84 -14.88 5.75 5.74
N VAL A 85 -13.76 5.33 5.16
CA VAL A 85 -12.44 5.36 5.80
C VAL A 85 -12.05 6.80 6.18
N ARG A 86 -12.30 7.78 5.31
CA ARG A 86 -12.09 9.21 5.61
C ARG A 86 -12.99 9.69 6.75
N HIS A 87 -14.27 9.33 6.72
CA HIS A 87 -15.23 9.68 7.76
C HIS A 87 -14.80 9.15 9.12
N TRP A 88 -14.45 7.86 9.20
CA TRP A 88 -13.97 7.26 10.43
C TRP A 88 -12.71 7.94 10.94
N ARG A 89 -11.76 8.28 10.06
CA ARG A 89 -10.55 9.02 10.46
C ARG A 89 -10.87 10.40 11.08
N GLU A 90 -11.91 11.09 10.61
CA GLU A 90 -12.27 12.43 11.08
C GLU A 90 -13.04 12.40 12.41
N ILE A 91 -13.82 11.35 12.66
CA ILE A 91 -14.79 11.31 13.76
C ILE A 91 -14.43 10.27 14.82
N GLU A 92 -13.86 9.13 14.43
CA GLU A 92 -13.44 8.09 15.37
C GLU A 92 -12.06 8.43 15.91
N THR A 93 -11.95 8.64 17.22
CA THR A 93 -10.68 8.80 17.94
C THR A 93 -9.94 7.47 18.18
N ARG A 94 -10.40 6.40 17.55
CA ARG A 94 -9.96 5.02 17.77
C ARG A 94 -8.87 4.60 16.77
N PRO A 95 -8.03 3.62 17.13
CA PRO A 95 -7.13 3.02 16.15
C PRO A 95 -7.94 2.38 15.01
N PHE A 96 -7.38 2.42 13.80
CA PHE A 96 -7.98 1.83 12.62
C PHE A 96 -8.25 0.32 12.81
N ASP A 97 -9.47 -0.10 12.49
CA ASP A 97 -9.93 -1.49 12.58
C ASP A 97 -9.99 -2.13 11.18
N LEU A 98 -8.97 -2.95 10.87
CA LEU A 98 -8.86 -3.64 9.59
C LEU A 98 -9.95 -4.72 9.43
N ASP A 99 -10.33 -5.40 10.51
CA ASP A 99 -11.29 -6.50 10.46
C ASP A 99 -12.69 -5.98 10.08
N ARG A 100 -13.07 -4.82 10.61
CA ARG A 100 -14.29 -4.12 10.21
C ARG A 100 -14.29 -3.80 8.71
N LEU A 101 -13.22 -3.21 8.19
CA LEU A 101 -13.10 -2.88 6.77
C LEU A 101 -13.11 -4.14 5.88
N GLN A 102 -12.49 -5.23 6.35
CA GLN A 102 -12.50 -6.52 5.68
C GLN A 102 -13.90 -7.07 5.52
N GLN A 103 -14.70 -7.06 6.58
CA GLN A 103 -16.07 -7.58 6.56
C GLN A 103 -16.99 -6.75 5.66
N ILE A 104 -16.80 -5.43 5.64
CA ILE A 104 -17.67 -4.51 4.87
C ILE A 104 -17.38 -4.61 3.39
N VAL A 105 -16.11 -4.50 2.98
CA VAL A 105 -15.78 -4.31 1.56
C VAL A 105 -14.65 -5.18 1.05
N LEU A 106 -13.57 -5.42 1.81
CA LEU A 106 -12.40 -6.10 1.24
C LEU A 106 -12.67 -7.58 0.96
N ASN A 107 -13.36 -8.30 1.85
CA ASN A 107 -13.69 -9.71 1.64
C ASN A 107 -14.70 -9.89 0.49
N PRO A 108 -15.80 -9.10 0.41
CA PRO A 108 -16.67 -9.12 -0.77
C PRO A 108 -15.98 -8.76 -2.10
N LEU A 109 -15.00 -7.85 -2.09
CA LEU A 109 -14.20 -7.55 -3.27
C LEU A 109 -13.23 -8.69 -3.60
N GLN A 110 -12.62 -9.31 -2.60
CA GLN A 110 -11.69 -10.43 -2.77
C GLN A 110 -12.38 -11.69 -3.32
N SER A 111 -13.65 -11.91 -3.00
CA SER A 111 -14.42 -13.03 -3.57
C SER A 111 -14.75 -12.84 -5.06
N GLN A 112 -14.55 -11.64 -5.61
CA GLN A 112 -14.74 -11.38 -7.02
C GLN A 112 -13.46 -11.65 -7.81
N SER A 113 -13.61 -12.26 -8.98
CA SER A 113 -12.50 -12.42 -9.92
C SER A 113 -12.35 -11.17 -10.80
N GLY A 114 -11.11 -10.78 -11.09
CA GLY A 114 -10.82 -9.80 -12.14
C GLY A 114 -10.00 -8.61 -11.68
N VAL A 115 -9.38 -7.95 -12.66
CA VAL A 115 -8.48 -6.80 -12.46
C VAL A 115 -9.21 -5.61 -11.82
N GLU A 116 -10.48 -5.40 -12.15
CA GLU A 116 -11.28 -4.28 -11.60
C GLU A 116 -11.53 -4.43 -10.10
N ALA A 117 -11.90 -5.64 -9.65
CA ALA A 117 -12.07 -5.93 -8.23
C ALA A 117 -10.74 -5.79 -7.46
N ALA A 118 -9.63 -6.26 -8.05
CA ALA A 118 -8.29 -6.09 -7.48
C ALA A 118 -7.88 -4.61 -7.36
N ARG A 119 -8.15 -3.79 -8.39
CA ARG A 119 -7.90 -2.33 -8.37
C ARG A 119 -8.75 -1.63 -7.32
N ALA A 120 -10.04 -1.93 -7.25
CA ALA A 120 -10.95 -1.42 -6.22
C ALA A 120 -10.44 -1.74 -4.81
N ARG A 121 -10.04 -3.00 -4.58
CA ARG A 121 -9.43 -3.44 -3.32
C ARG A 121 -8.15 -2.66 -3.01
N ALA A 122 -7.27 -2.46 -3.98
CA ALA A 122 -6.05 -1.67 -3.81
C ALA A 122 -6.36 -0.22 -3.38
N MET A 123 -7.31 0.45 -4.04
CA MET A 123 -7.69 1.83 -3.71
C MET A 123 -8.19 1.96 -2.27
N VAL A 124 -9.02 1.02 -1.80
CA VAL A 124 -9.53 1.01 -0.42
C VAL A 124 -8.38 0.78 0.58
N LEU A 125 -7.48 -0.16 0.29
CA LEU A 125 -6.32 -0.45 1.11
C LEU A 125 -5.34 0.73 1.17
N GLU A 126 -5.14 1.47 0.08
CA GLU A 126 -4.34 2.70 0.07
C GLU A 126 -4.93 3.78 1.01
N ALA A 127 -6.25 3.97 0.98
CA ALA A 127 -6.92 4.91 1.88
C ALA A 127 -6.75 4.52 3.35
N ALA A 128 -6.86 3.22 3.65
CA ALA A 128 -6.63 2.69 5.00
C ALA A 128 -5.16 2.83 5.43
N LEU A 129 -4.20 2.54 4.54
CA LEU A 129 -2.76 2.75 4.80
C LEU A 129 -2.46 4.22 5.11
N ALA A 130 -3.06 5.14 4.35
CA ALA A 130 -2.88 6.58 4.56
C ALA A 130 -3.40 7.02 5.94
N TRP A 131 -4.49 6.44 6.44
CA TRP A 131 -4.92 6.65 7.81
C TRP A 131 -3.89 6.11 8.80
N CYS A 132 -3.49 4.84 8.70
CA CYS A 132 -2.50 4.25 9.62
C CYS A 132 -1.21 5.08 9.70
N ARG A 133 -0.70 5.55 8.56
CA ARG A 133 0.50 6.40 8.48
C ARG A 133 0.28 7.77 9.15
N ALA A 134 -0.89 8.38 8.99
CA ALA A 134 -1.21 9.66 9.62
C ALA A 134 -1.36 9.56 11.14
N ALA A 135 -1.75 8.39 11.66
CA ALA A 135 -1.85 8.13 13.09
C ALA A 135 -0.53 7.70 13.73
N SER A 136 0.47 7.33 12.92
CA SER A 136 1.77 6.85 13.40
C SER A 136 2.64 8.02 13.85
N VAL A 137 3.25 7.91 15.04
CA VAL A 137 4.23 8.88 15.54
C VAL A 137 5.61 8.55 14.96
N ALA A 138 6.36 9.56 14.55
CA ALA A 138 7.72 9.35 14.06
C ALA A 138 8.58 8.63 15.12
N GLY A 139 9.15 7.48 14.75
CA GLY A 139 10.02 6.69 15.62
C GLY A 139 9.32 5.57 16.41
N THR A 140 8.00 5.38 16.27
CA THR A 140 7.32 4.19 16.82
C THR A 140 7.22 3.10 15.76
N GLU A 141 7.43 1.84 16.17
CA GLU A 141 7.25 0.68 15.30
C GLU A 141 5.80 0.64 14.76
N PRO A 142 5.60 0.40 13.46
CA PRO A 142 4.26 0.38 12.90
C PRO A 142 3.43 -0.75 13.54
N PRO A 143 2.14 -0.52 13.82
CA PRO A 143 1.28 -1.51 14.44
C PRO A 143 1.18 -2.76 13.55
N LYS A 144 1.01 -3.95 14.16
CA LYS A 144 0.90 -5.23 13.42
C LYS A 144 -0.15 -5.22 12.30
N SER A 145 -1.24 -4.47 12.50
CA SER A 145 -2.29 -4.27 11.49
C SER A 145 -1.79 -3.60 10.21
N GLN A 146 -0.75 -2.77 10.30
CA GLN A 146 -0.12 -2.13 9.14
C GLN A 146 0.61 -3.14 8.26
N TYR A 147 1.28 -4.16 8.83
CA TYR A 147 1.94 -5.21 8.04
C TYR A 147 0.90 -6.07 7.30
N ALA A 148 -0.18 -6.47 7.96
CA ALA A 148 -1.27 -7.20 7.33
C ALA A 148 -1.93 -6.39 6.20
N LEU A 149 -2.03 -5.07 6.38
CA LEU A 149 -2.57 -4.17 5.36
C LEU A 149 -1.62 -4.04 4.15
N LEU A 150 -0.32 -3.93 4.39
CA LEU A 150 0.68 -3.91 3.32
C LEU A 150 0.67 -5.22 2.53
N ASP A 151 0.56 -6.36 3.19
CA ASP A 151 0.45 -7.66 2.54
C ASP A 151 -0.79 -7.75 1.64
N ALA A 152 -1.95 -7.36 2.16
CA ALA A 152 -3.19 -7.33 1.39
C ALA A 152 -3.09 -6.39 0.19
N LEU A 153 -2.33 -5.30 0.30
CA LEU A 153 -2.11 -4.33 -0.77
C LEU A 153 -1.14 -4.86 -1.84
N VAL A 154 -0.09 -5.58 -1.44
CA VAL A 154 0.81 -6.29 -2.37
C VAL A 154 0.00 -7.28 -3.20
N ASP A 155 -0.82 -8.12 -2.56
CA ASP A 155 -1.65 -9.09 -3.26
C ASP A 155 -2.60 -8.42 -4.27
N ALA A 156 -3.24 -7.31 -3.86
CA ALA A 156 -4.12 -6.56 -4.74
C ALA A 156 -3.37 -6.00 -5.96
N TYR A 157 -2.15 -5.48 -5.76
CA TYR A 157 -1.33 -4.96 -6.86
C TYR A 157 -0.83 -6.03 -7.82
N VAL A 158 -0.46 -7.20 -7.30
CA VAL A 158 -0.08 -8.33 -8.15
C VAL A 158 -1.25 -8.79 -9.01
N LEU A 159 -2.45 -8.88 -8.44
CA LEU A 159 -3.66 -9.28 -9.18
C LEU A 159 -4.06 -8.30 -10.28
N CYS A 160 -3.70 -7.01 -10.16
CA CYS A 160 -3.94 -6.01 -11.20
C CYS A 160 -2.69 -5.67 -12.04
N ALA A 161 -1.61 -6.45 -11.92
CA ALA A 161 -0.34 -6.30 -12.63
C ALA A 161 0.36 -4.94 -12.42
N GLU A 162 0.12 -4.29 -11.28
CA GLU A 162 0.77 -3.03 -10.88
C GLU A 162 2.12 -3.31 -10.19
N TRP A 163 3.05 -3.94 -10.91
CA TRP A 163 4.32 -4.45 -10.37
C TRP A 163 5.20 -3.44 -9.65
N PRO A 164 5.38 -2.20 -10.14
CA PRO A 164 6.19 -1.21 -9.43
C PRO A 164 5.60 -0.86 -8.06
N ARG A 165 4.26 -0.78 -7.98
CA ARG A 165 3.56 -0.50 -6.73
C ARG A 165 3.63 -1.68 -5.76
N ALA A 166 3.46 -2.91 -6.25
CA ALA A 166 3.63 -4.12 -5.44
C ALA A 166 5.03 -4.17 -4.82
N GLN A 167 6.08 -4.00 -5.64
CA GLN A 167 7.47 -3.97 -5.18
C GLN A 167 7.71 -2.90 -4.11
N TYR A 168 7.21 -1.69 -4.33
CA TYR A 168 7.33 -0.61 -3.35
C TYR A 168 6.70 -0.97 -1.99
N GLN A 169 5.52 -1.61 -1.98
CA GLN A 169 4.89 -2.01 -0.72
C GLN A 169 5.63 -3.13 0.00
N VAL A 170 6.23 -4.08 -0.73
CA VAL A 170 7.11 -5.10 -0.11
C VAL A 170 8.29 -4.44 0.58
N LEU A 171 8.95 -3.48 -0.09
CA LEU A 171 10.06 -2.72 0.47
C LEU A 171 9.63 -1.88 1.69
N CYS A 172 8.46 -1.26 1.67
CA CYS A 172 7.91 -0.54 2.81
C CYS A 172 7.53 -1.43 3.99
N ARG A 173 7.18 -2.70 3.72
CA ARG A 173 6.82 -3.67 4.77
C ARG A 173 8.04 -4.07 5.59
N GLY A 174 9.20 -4.25 4.98
CA GLY A 174 10.42 -4.66 5.70
C GLY A 174 10.25 -5.96 6.49
N GLY A 175 9.85 -7.02 5.79
CA GLY A 175 9.51 -8.33 6.39
C GLY A 175 10.68 -9.32 6.44
N PRO A 176 10.43 -10.57 6.88
CA PRO A 176 11.45 -11.60 6.86
C PRO A 176 11.90 -11.89 5.42
N ALA A 177 13.20 -12.10 5.24
CA ALA A 177 13.86 -12.26 3.95
C ALA A 177 13.24 -13.36 3.09
N GLU A 178 12.81 -14.45 3.71
CA GLU A 178 12.18 -15.59 3.04
C GLU A 178 10.92 -15.16 2.30
N ARG A 179 10.16 -14.22 2.87
CA ARG A 179 8.89 -13.76 2.30
C ARG A 179 9.12 -12.76 1.17
N ASP A 180 10.12 -11.88 1.30
CA ASP A 180 10.52 -10.98 0.22
C ASP A 180 11.08 -11.77 -0.97
N LEU A 181 11.89 -12.80 -0.69
CA LEU A 181 12.42 -13.69 -1.72
C LEU A 181 11.33 -14.53 -2.38
N ALA A 182 10.33 -15.00 -1.63
CA ALA A 182 9.16 -15.68 -2.18
C ALA A 182 8.39 -14.76 -3.14
N PHE A 183 8.16 -13.49 -2.78
CA PHE A 183 7.56 -12.51 -3.69
C PHE A 183 8.39 -12.34 -4.98
N LEU A 184 9.71 -12.17 -4.85
CA LEU A 184 10.61 -11.98 -5.99
C LEU A 184 10.65 -13.19 -6.92
N ASP A 185 10.61 -14.40 -6.37
CA ASP A 185 10.75 -15.63 -7.15
C ASP A 185 9.41 -16.12 -7.73
N GLU A 186 8.34 -16.09 -6.93
CA GLU A 186 7.07 -16.75 -7.25
C GLU A 186 6.07 -15.79 -7.88
N GLN A 187 6.11 -14.50 -7.51
CA GLN A 187 5.16 -13.51 -8.01
C GLN A 187 5.78 -12.63 -9.08
N LEU A 188 6.94 -12.03 -8.84
CA LEU A 188 7.60 -11.14 -9.82
C LEU A 188 8.38 -11.94 -10.89
N GLY A 189 9.10 -12.98 -10.46
CA GLY A 189 10.03 -13.77 -11.29
C GLY A 189 9.45 -14.33 -12.60
N PRO A 190 8.18 -14.80 -12.65
CA PRO A 190 7.55 -15.25 -13.89
C PRO A 190 7.37 -14.15 -14.94
N HIS A 191 7.37 -12.87 -14.54
CA HIS A 191 7.22 -11.72 -15.42
C HIS A 191 8.56 -11.09 -15.85
N LEU A 192 9.67 -11.65 -15.39
CA LEU A 192 11.02 -11.27 -15.79
C LEU A 192 11.53 -12.25 -16.85
N GLY A 193 12.17 -11.72 -17.89
CA GLY A 193 12.46 -12.44 -19.12
C GLY A 193 13.55 -13.51 -19.00
N ASN A 194 14.42 -13.42 -17.99
CA ASN A 194 15.52 -14.37 -17.79
C ASN A 194 16.10 -14.29 -16.36
N GLU A 195 17.02 -15.19 -16.05
CA GLU A 195 17.68 -15.27 -14.72
C GLU A 195 18.53 -14.04 -14.38
N VAL A 196 19.06 -13.34 -15.39
CA VAL A 196 19.81 -12.08 -15.17
C VAL A 196 18.86 -11.00 -14.65
N GLU A 197 17.71 -10.80 -15.29
CA GLU A 197 16.70 -9.82 -14.83
C GLU A 197 16.18 -10.14 -13.43
N ARG A 198 15.98 -11.43 -13.12
CA ARG A 198 15.59 -11.87 -11.77
C ARG A 198 16.64 -11.51 -10.74
N MET A 199 17.91 -11.74 -11.04
CA MET A 199 19.01 -11.37 -10.14
C MET A 199 19.21 -9.85 -10.01
N LEU A 200 18.95 -9.09 -11.08
CA LEU A 200 18.95 -7.63 -11.01
C LEU A 200 17.85 -7.14 -10.06
N ALA A 201 16.63 -7.68 -10.16
CA ALA A 201 15.52 -7.35 -9.25
C ALA A 201 15.85 -7.70 -7.78
N ARG A 202 16.39 -8.90 -7.52
CA ARG A 202 16.85 -9.30 -6.19
C ARG A 202 17.93 -8.36 -5.64
N THR A 203 18.89 -7.97 -6.48
CA THR A 203 19.97 -7.03 -6.11
C THR A 203 19.41 -5.64 -5.78
N ARG A 204 18.44 -5.13 -6.57
CA ARG A 204 17.76 -3.85 -6.27
C ARG A 204 17.13 -3.85 -4.89
N PHE A 205 16.45 -4.93 -4.50
CA PHE A 205 15.82 -5.03 -3.18
C PHE A 205 16.84 -4.94 -2.04
N VAL A 206 17.96 -5.67 -2.14
CA VAL A 206 19.03 -5.61 -1.15
C VAL A 206 19.65 -4.21 -1.05
N LEU A 207 19.91 -3.57 -2.19
CA LEU A 207 20.44 -2.21 -2.23
C LEU A 207 19.44 -1.20 -1.68
N PHE A 208 18.15 -1.35 -1.97
CA PHE A 208 17.10 -0.48 -1.43
C PHE A 208 17.04 -0.57 0.09
N TYR A 209 17.05 -1.78 0.66
CA TYR A 209 17.11 -1.95 2.12
C TYR A 209 18.36 -1.30 2.72
N SER A 210 19.49 -1.40 2.04
CA SER A 210 20.72 -0.71 2.45
C SER A 210 20.58 0.81 2.41
N LEU A 211 19.93 1.35 1.38
CA LEU A 211 19.70 2.79 1.18
C LEU A 211 18.78 3.37 2.26
N VAL A 212 17.69 2.69 2.61
CA VAL A 212 16.75 3.15 3.65
C VAL A 212 17.23 2.88 5.07
N GLY A 213 18.45 2.37 5.24
CA GLY A 213 19.06 2.11 6.55
C GLY A 213 18.63 0.81 7.22
N ASN A 214 17.85 -0.05 6.55
CA ASN A 214 17.42 -1.34 7.08
C ASN A 214 18.47 -2.43 6.75
N HIS A 215 19.60 -2.38 7.45
CA HIS A 215 20.74 -3.26 7.20
C HIS A 215 20.46 -4.72 7.53
N ASP A 216 19.65 -4.99 8.54
CA ASP A 216 19.31 -6.35 8.96
C ASP A 216 18.47 -7.04 7.88
N ALA A 217 17.50 -6.33 7.29
CA ALA A 217 16.75 -6.85 6.15
C ALA A 217 17.64 -7.04 4.90
N ALA A 218 18.55 -6.11 4.63
CA ALA A 218 19.49 -6.25 3.51
C ALA A 218 20.39 -7.49 3.67
N GLN A 219 20.91 -7.71 4.89
CA GLN A 219 21.74 -8.89 5.22
C GLN A 219 20.96 -10.19 5.13
N ALA A 220 19.79 -10.24 5.76
CA ALA A 220 18.94 -11.43 5.73
C ALA A 220 18.54 -11.79 4.29
N LEU A 221 18.16 -10.80 3.47
CA LEU A 221 17.77 -11.03 2.09
C LEU A 221 18.96 -11.49 1.23
N ALA A 222 20.13 -10.86 1.38
CA ALA A 222 21.34 -11.30 0.68
C ALA A 222 21.73 -12.73 1.05
N ALA A 223 21.65 -13.11 2.33
CA ALA A 223 21.90 -14.46 2.79
C ALA A 223 20.90 -15.47 2.19
N ALA A 224 19.61 -15.15 2.20
CA ALA A 224 18.57 -16.01 1.62
C ALA A 224 18.77 -16.18 0.09
N ILE A 225 19.16 -15.11 -0.62
CA ILE A 225 19.52 -15.18 -2.04
C ILE A 225 20.74 -16.09 -2.25
N GLN A 226 21.80 -15.93 -1.44
CA GLN A 226 23.02 -16.74 -1.53
C GLN A 226 22.74 -18.23 -1.30
N GLU A 227 21.86 -18.57 -0.36
CA GLU A 227 21.48 -19.94 -0.05
C GLU A 227 20.63 -20.56 -1.18
N LYS A 228 19.61 -19.85 -1.66
CA LYS A 228 18.66 -20.38 -2.65
C LYS A 228 19.22 -20.35 -4.07
N HIS A 229 20.05 -19.36 -4.39
CA HIS A 229 20.57 -19.07 -5.75
C HIS A 229 22.10 -18.91 -5.76
N PRO A 230 22.88 -19.89 -5.28
CA PRO A 230 24.33 -19.75 -5.06
C PRO A 230 25.15 -19.54 -6.34
N SER A 231 24.65 -20.05 -7.47
CA SER A 231 25.31 -19.98 -8.77
C SER A 231 24.74 -18.90 -9.69
N ALA A 232 23.73 -18.15 -9.24
CA ALA A 232 23.09 -17.15 -10.07
C ALA A 232 24.02 -15.93 -10.30
N PRO A 233 23.90 -15.25 -11.47
CA PRO A 233 24.67 -14.05 -11.75
C PRO A 233 24.45 -13.00 -10.65
N LEU A 234 25.50 -12.29 -10.23
CA LEU A 234 25.44 -11.23 -9.21
C LEU A 234 25.24 -11.68 -7.76
N THR A 235 24.97 -12.95 -7.46
CA THR A 235 24.85 -13.42 -6.06
C THR A 235 26.06 -13.01 -5.22
N ASN A 236 27.28 -13.23 -5.74
CA ASN A 236 28.50 -12.80 -5.08
C ASN A 236 28.61 -11.27 -4.96
N LEU A 237 28.17 -10.52 -5.97
CA LEU A 237 28.17 -9.05 -5.93
C LEU A 237 27.26 -8.54 -4.80
N THR A 238 26.05 -9.07 -4.69
CA THR A 238 25.09 -8.73 -3.64
C THR A 238 25.67 -9.00 -2.25
N SER A 239 26.26 -10.18 -2.05
CA SER A 239 26.92 -10.56 -0.79
C SER A 239 28.10 -9.65 -0.45
N PHE A 240 28.97 -9.34 -1.41
CA PHE A 240 30.10 -8.43 -1.19
C PHE A 240 29.65 -7.00 -0.87
N PHE A 241 28.63 -6.48 -1.56
CA PHE A 241 28.11 -5.15 -1.29
C PHE A 241 27.62 -5.03 0.15
N VAL A 242 26.81 -5.97 0.61
CA VAL A 242 26.29 -5.96 1.98
C VAL A 242 27.43 -6.01 3.01
N GLN A 243 28.44 -6.86 2.80
CA GLN A 243 29.61 -6.94 3.68
C GLN A 243 30.40 -5.63 3.72
N VAL A 244 30.64 -5.01 2.56
CA VAL A 244 31.35 -3.71 2.47
C VAL A 244 30.57 -2.61 3.20
N LEU A 245 29.26 -2.56 3.00
CA LEU A 245 28.39 -1.56 3.62
C LEU A 245 28.23 -1.76 5.13
N ASP A 246 28.32 -2.99 5.62
CA ASP A 246 28.34 -3.27 7.05
C ASP A 246 29.66 -2.81 7.70
N GLN A 247 30.79 -3.15 7.06
CA GLN A 247 32.11 -2.72 7.52
C GLN A 247 32.30 -1.21 7.52
N SER A 248 31.57 -0.47 6.67
CA SER A 248 31.70 0.99 6.59
C SER A 248 31.05 1.72 7.76
N ARG A 249 30.09 1.12 8.47
CA ARG A 249 29.33 1.75 9.58
C ARG A 249 30.24 2.27 10.69
N ASN A 250 31.25 1.49 11.03
CA ASN A 250 32.20 1.78 12.11
C ASN A 250 33.63 2.08 11.60
N ALA A 251 33.77 2.33 10.30
CA ALA A 251 35.07 2.59 9.68
C ALA A 251 35.51 4.04 9.88
N ASP A 252 36.82 4.24 10.09
CA ASP A 252 37.46 5.54 10.00
C ASP A 252 37.53 6.05 8.54
N ALA A 253 37.97 7.30 8.35
CA ALA A 253 38.00 7.94 7.04
C ALA A 253 38.95 7.25 6.03
N ASN A 254 40.00 6.58 6.50
CA ASN A 254 40.95 5.88 5.63
C ASN A 254 40.35 4.55 5.17
N LYS A 255 39.74 3.79 6.08
CA LYS A 255 39.05 2.54 5.78
C LYS A 255 37.83 2.78 4.89
N ARG A 256 37.06 3.85 5.08
CA ARG A 256 35.96 4.23 4.16
C ARG A 256 36.44 4.48 2.74
N ARG A 257 37.57 5.18 2.56
CA ARG A 257 38.19 5.39 1.24
C ARG A 257 38.61 4.07 0.59
N ALA A 258 39.21 3.15 1.34
CA ALA A 258 39.56 1.82 0.84
C ALA A 258 38.32 1.00 0.44
N LEU A 259 37.28 1.00 1.27
CA LEU A 259 36.00 0.33 0.99
C LEU A 259 35.31 0.94 -0.25
N ARG A 260 35.39 2.25 -0.45
CA ARG A 260 34.89 2.89 -1.69
C ARG A 260 35.66 2.44 -2.92
N SER A 261 37.00 2.39 -2.84
CA SER A 261 37.82 1.86 -3.93
C SER A 261 37.44 0.42 -4.28
N LEU A 262 37.13 -0.40 -3.29
CA LEU A 262 36.64 -1.76 -3.51
C LEU A 262 35.27 -1.76 -4.20
N VAL A 263 34.35 -0.87 -3.84
CA VAL A 263 33.07 -0.70 -4.55
C VAL A 263 33.28 -0.31 -6.01
N ASP A 264 34.19 0.62 -6.28
CA ASP A 264 34.50 1.03 -7.66
C ASP A 264 35.10 -0.12 -8.47
N GLU A 265 35.93 -0.97 -7.85
CA GLU A 265 36.45 -2.18 -8.47
C GLU A 265 35.34 -3.22 -8.74
N LEU A 266 34.43 -3.43 -7.78
CA LEU A 266 33.25 -4.28 -7.98
C LEU A 266 32.38 -3.77 -9.14
N ARG A 267 32.15 -2.45 -9.25
CA ARG A 267 31.43 -1.85 -10.39
C ARG A 267 32.14 -2.11 -11.71
N ARG A 268 33.48 -2.11 -11.73
CA ARG A 268 34.26 -2.43 -12.92
C ARG A 268 34.13 -3.90 -13.31
N VAL A 269 34.26 -4.84 -12.36
CA VAL A 269 34.13 -6.28 -12.60
C VAL A 269 32.73 -6.63 -13.09
N TYR A 270 31.71 -6.03 -12.49
CA TYR A 270 30.30 -6.26 -12.82
C TYR A 270 29.71 -5.18 -13.73
N ARG A 271 30.55 -4.50 -14.53
CA ARG A 271 30.14 -3.37 -15.39
C ARG A 271 28.93 -3.69 -16.25
N TRP A 272 28.85 -4.92 -16.75
CA TRP A 272 27.74 -5.39 -17.57
C TRP A 272 26.39 -5.24 -16.85
N ALA A 273 26.31 -5.52 -15.54
CA ALA A 273 25.08 -5.43 -14.77
C ALA A 273 24.63 -3.98 -14.59
N PHE A 274 25.56 -3.08 -14.27
CA PHE A 274 25.30 -1.63 -14.18
C PHE A 274 24.97 -0.99 -15.54
N THR A 275 25.37 -1.63 -16.64
CA THR A 275 25.02 -1.17 -18.00
C THR A 275 23.60 -1.62 -18.37
N LEU A 276 23.23 -2.85 -18.00
CA LEU A 276 21.88 -3.37 -18.21
C LEU A 276 20.84 -2.70 -17.31
N ASP A 277 21.25 -2.29 -16.12
CA ASP A 277 20.37 -1.70 -15.11
C ASP A 277 21.00 -0.44 -14.50
N PRO A 278 20.77 0.74 -15.12
CA PRO A 278 21.30 2.00 -14.63
C PRO A 278 20.82 2.38 -13.23
N GLU A 279 19.67 1.85 -12.78
CA GLU A 279 19.16 2.15 -11.42
C GLU A 279 20.08 1.59 -10.34
N LEU A 280 20.77 0.46 -10.60
CA LEU A 280 21.79 -0.04 -9.68
C LEU A 280 22.92 0.96 -9.45
N SER A 281 23.29 1.70 -10.50
CA SER A 281 24.33 2.73 -10.40
C SER A 281 23.88 3.85 -9.47
N THR A 282 22.67 4.37 -9.68
CA THR A 282 22.07 5.42 -8.85
C THR A 282 21.93 4.98 -7.41
N LEU A 283 21.41 3.78 -7.16
CA LEU A 283 21.26 3.23 -5.81
C LEU A 283 22.61 3.13 -5.09
N VAL A 284 23.64 2.60 -5.75
CA VAL A 284 24.98 2.50 -5.16
C VAL A 284 25.54 3.89 -4.83
N ASP A 285 25.42 4.86 -5.74
CA ASP A 285 25.92 6.22 -5.52
C ASP A 285 25.21 6.91 -4.35
N ASP A 286 23.89 6.75 -4.25
CA ASP A 286 23.10 7.29 -3.13
C ASP A 286 23.44 6.63 -1.80
N ILE A 287 23.68 5.30 -1.79
CA ILE A 287 24.14 4.58 -0.60
C ILE A 287 25.52 5.08 -0.17
N LEU A 288 26.48 5.19 -1.08
CA LEU A 288 27.83 5.66 -0.76
C LEU A 288 27.78 7.09 -0.18
N LYS A 289 26.99 7.96 -0.80
CA LYS A 289 26.75 9.32 -0.30
C LYS A 289 26.14 9.31 1.10
N ALA A 290 25.12 8.50 1.36
CA ALA A 290 24.50 8.36 2.68
C ALA A 290 25.47 7.83 3.75
N ARG A 291 26.53 7.11 3.35
CA ARG A 291 27.56 6.56 4.22
C ARG A 291 28.80 7.45 4.39
N ASN A 292 28.84 8.61 3.75
CA ASN A 292 30.03 9.46 3.65
C ASN A 292 31.24 8.69 3.10
N MET A 293 31.02 7.91 2.05
CA MET A 293 32.05 7.21 1.29
C MET A 293 32.35 7.94 -0.01
#